data_AF-A0A132AK36-F1
#
_entry.id   AF-A0A132AK36-F1
#
_cell.length_a   1.000
_cell.length_b   1.000
_cell.length_c   1.000
_cell.angle_alpha   90.00
_cell.angle_beta   90.00
_cell.angle_gamma   90.00
#
_symmetry.space_group_name_H-M   'P 1'
#
loop_
_entity.id
_entity.type
_entity.pdbx_description
1 polymer ?
#
loop_
_entity_poly.entity_id
_entity_poly.type
_entity_poly.pdbx_seq_one_letter_code
_entity_poly.pdbx_strand_id
1 'polypeptide(L)'
;MISLIKREILSQLRKNGLNLNGSKLKVCPWIPKGENIETDGIGNTFLLELPNEADPLLEQNAKINRNIIKTAQNLTSVIEKIENFQLESNNILRIKVNFDAIVQNVLSAKSLFECDVDSKQKIIVEFSSPNIAKPFHVGNLRSTIIGNSIANILKFKGHTVIRMNYLGDWGTQFGILSLAFDSFGDEKKLQSQPLNHLFEIYVQGNRRKSIT
;
A
#
# COMPACT_ATOMS: atom_id res chain seq x y z
N MET A 1 -7.16 -7.47 -4.68
CA MET A 1 -7.36 -8.50 -5.73
C MET A 1 -6.66 -9.81 -5.41
N ILE A 2 -5.32 -9.88 -5.40
CA ILE A 2 -4.57 -11.11 -5.04
C ILE A 2 -5.00 -11.69 -3.68
N SER A 3 -5.19 -10.85 -2.66
CA SER A 3 -5.68 -11.29 -1.34
C SER A 3 -7.10 -11.86 -1.35
N LEU A 4 -7.97 -11.40 -2.25
CA LEU A 4 -9.32 -11.95 -2.44
C LEU A 4 -9.24 -13.30 -3.14
N ILE A 5 -8.45 -13.41 -4.20
CA ILE A 5 -8.23 -14.67 -4.93
C ILE A 5 -7.61 -15.71 -3.98
N LYS A 6 -6.63 -15.33 -3.17
CA LYS A 6 -6.06 -16.21 -2.13
C LYS A 6 -7.10 -16.67 -1.11
N ARG A 7 -7.93 -15.75 -0.60
CA ARG A 7 -8.99 -16.08 0.36
C ARG A 7 -10.01 -17.03 -0.26
N GLU A 8 -10.40 -16.80 -1.50
CA GLU A 8 -11.33 -17.66 -2.23
C GLU A 8 -10.74 -19.06 -2.45
N ILE A 9 -9.51 -19.15 -2.97
CA ILE A 9 -8.80 -20.43 -3.15
C ILE A 9 -8.74 -21.19 -1.82
N LEU A 10 -8.31 -20.55 -0.74
CA LEU A 10 -8.21 -21.20 0.58
C LEU A 10 -9.57 -21.62 1.15
N SER A 11 -10.58 -20.76 1.04
CA SER A 11 -11.94 -21.08 1.49
C SER A 11 -12.49 -22.30 0.77
N GLN A 12 -12.21 -22.41 -0.53
CA GLN A 12 -12.75 -23.47 -1.36
C GLN A 12 -11.99 -24.79 -1.14
N LEU A 13 -10.67 -24.76 -1.02
CA LEU A 13 -9.90 -25.94 -0.64
C LEU A 13 -10.34 -26.50 0.73
N ARG A 14 -10.63 -25.63 1.71
CA ARG A 14 -11.17 -26.04 3.02
C ARG A 14 -12.56 -26.67 2.92
N LYS A 15 -13.48 -26.07 2.15
CA LYS A 15 -14.83 -26.63 1.91
C LYS A 15 -14.79 -28.04 1.31
N ASN A 16 -13.74 -28.34 0.54
CA ASN A 16 -13.54 -29.63 -0.11
C ASN A 16 -12.68 -30.61 0.71
N GLY A 17 -12.51 -30.36 2.02
CA GLY A 17 -11.93 -31.33 2.94
C GLY A 17 -10.40 -31.33 3.05
N LEU A 18 -9.69 -30.37 2.44
CA LEU A 18 -8.25 -30.23 2.65
C LEU A 18 -7.98 -29.50 3.97
N ASN A 19 -7.26 -30.17 4.87
CA ASN A 19 -6.73 -29.53 6.08
C ASN A 19 -5.53 -28.65 5.70
N LEU A 20 -5.76 -27.33 5.70
CA LEU A 20 -4.76 -26.34 5.32
C LEU A 20 -4.07 -25.67 6.53
N ASN A 21 -4.15 -26.29 7.71
CA ASN A 21 -3.48 -25.77 8.90
C ASN A 21 -1.96 -25.81 8.70
N GLY A 22 -1.31 -24.64 8.75
CA GLY A 22 0.12 -24.49 8.49
C GLY A 22 0.51 -24.30 7.02
N SER A 23 -0.43 -24.43 6.06
CA SER A 23 -0.15 -24.24 4.63
C SER A 23 0.09 -22.76 4.29
N LYS A 24 1.12 -22.49 3.48
CA LYS A 24 1.42 -21.13 2.99
C LYS A 24 1.06 -21.02 1.52
N LEU A 25 -0.03 -20.30 1.21
CA LEU A 25 -0.37 -19.94 -0.17
C LEU A 25 0.43 -18.72 -0.63
N LYS A 26 1.41 -18.96 -1.49
CA LYS A 26 2.24 -17.93 -2.12
C LYS A 26 1.73 -17.66 -3.53
N VAL A 27 1.87 -16.42 -3.99
CA VAL A 27 1.74 -16.17 -5.44
C VAL A 27 3.06 -16.64 -6.05
N CYS A 28 3.05 -17.25 -7.23
CA CYS A 28 4.30 -17.47 -7.96
C CYS A 28 5.06 -16.13 -8.01
N PRO A 29 6.30 -16.05 -7.49
CA PRO A 29 7.10 -14.87 -7.72
C PRO A 29 7.25 -14.67 -9.23
N TRP A 30 7.32 -13.41 -9.67
CA TRP A 30 7.67 -13.12 -11.05
C TRP A 30 9.09 -13.65 -11.30
N ILE A 31 9.23 -14.63 -12.19
CA ILE A 31 10.53 -15.16 -12.61
C ILE A 31 10.78 -14.61 -14.02
N PRO A 32 11.89 -13.89 -14.25
CA PRO A 32 12.22 -13.38 -15.58
C PRO A 32 12.30 -14.53 -16.59
N LYS A 33 11.79 -14.32 -17.82
CA LYS A 33 11.86 -15.32 -18.90
C LYS A 33 13.31 -15.73 -19.14
N GLY A 34 13.63 -17.01 -18.89
CA GLY A 34 14.97 -17.58 -19.10
C GLY A 34 15.22 -18.87 -18.32
N GLU A 35 14.53 -19.08 -17.20
CA GLU A 35 14.51 -20.35 -16.47
C GLU A 35 13.18 -21.08 -16.75
N ASN A 36 13.25 -22.39 -17.01
CA ASN A 36 12.15 -23.27 -17.47
C ASN A 36 11.00 -23.46 -16.47
N ILE A 37 10.42 -22.37 -15.99
CA ILE A 37 9.19 -22.36 -15.22
C ILE A 37 8.32 -21.29 -15.87
N GLU A 38 7.33 -21.74 -16.63
CA GLU A 38 6.29 -20.89 -17.23
C GLU A 38 5.54 -20.13 -16.12
N THR A 39 6.10 -19.01 -15.69
CA THR A 39 5.33 -17.94 -15.08
C THR A 39 4.95 -17.01 -16.22
N ASP A 40 3.65 -16.79 -16.40
CA ASP A 40 3.14 -15.94 -17.47
C ASP A 40 3.41 -14.44 -17.21
N GLY A 41 4.02 -14.11 -16.06
CA GLY A 41 4.32 -12.75 -15.64
C GLY A 41 3.09 -11.92 -15.27
N ILE A 42 1.89 -12.52 -15.37
CA ILE A 42 0.60 -11.85 -15.15
C ILE A 42 0.11 -12.09 -13.70
N GLY A 43 0.71 -13.04 -12.98
CA GLY A 43 0.41 -13.28 -11.57
C GLY A 43 -0.90 -14.03 -11.33
N ASN A 44 -1.38 -14.78 -12.33
CA ASN A 44 -2.56 -15.65 -12.23
C ASN A 44 -2.23 -17.05 -11.66
N THR A 45 -0.96 -17.31 -11.38
CA THR A 45 -0.46 -18.61 -10.92
C THR A 45 -0.09 -18.54 -9.45
N PHE A 46 -0.63 -19.46 -8.65
CA PHE A 46 -0.43 -19.57 -7.21
C PHE A 46 0.28 -20.87 -6.86
N LEU A 47 1.17 -20.81 -5.88
CA LEU A 47 1.86 -21.97 -5.32
C LEU A 47 1.35 -22.21 -3.91
N LEU A 48 0.79 -23.39 -3.69
CA LEU A 48 0.40 -23.85 -2.37
C LEU A 48 1.42 -24.88 -1.89
N GLU A 49 2.18 -24.52 -0.86
CA GLU A 49 3.01 -25.46 -0.09
C GLU A 49 2.10 -26.23 0.86
N LEU A 50 1.98 -27.54 0.66
CA LEU A 50 1.28 -28.44 1.56
C LEU A 50 2.20 -28.81 2.75
N PRO A 51 1.66 -28.99 3.97
CA PRO A 51 2.47 -29.32 5.15
C PRO A 51 3.21 -30.67 4.99
N ASN A 52 4.42 -30.74 5.55
CA ASN A 52 5.28 -31.94 5.54
C ASN A 52 4.90 -32.98 6.61
N GLU A 53 4.14 -32.58 7.63
CA GLU A 53 3.61 -33.53 8.62
C GLU A 53 2.53 -34.36 7.94
N ALA A 54 2.84 -35.63 7.73
CA ALA A 54 2.02 -36.60 7.04
C ALA A 54 0.60 -36.64 7.64
N ASP A 55 -0.36 -36.03 6.96
CA ASP A 55 -1.73 -36.49 7.05
C ASP A 55 -1.70 -37.95 6.54
N PRO A 56 -2.14 -38.96 7.31
CA PRO A 56 -2.16 -40.36 6.85
C PRO A 56 -2.95 -40.53 5.54
N LEU A 57 -3.85 -39.59 5.24
CA LEU A 57 -4.52 -39.49 3.95
C LEU A 57 -3.57 -39.10 2.82
N LEU A 58 -2.52 -38.30 3.01
CA LEU A 58 -1.57 -37.88 1.97
C LEU A 58 -0.63 -39.02 1.52
N GLU A 59 -0.18 -39.90 2.41
CA GLU A 59 0.61 -41.09 2.02
C GLU A 59 -0.24 -42.15 1.31
N GLN A 60 -1.50 -42.33 1.74
CA GLN A 60 -2.47 -43.14 1.02
C GLN A 60 -2.84 -42.49 -0.33
N ASN A 61 -2.96 -41.16 -0.37
CA ASN A 61 -3.33 -40.37 -1.55
C ASN A 61 -2.20 -40.25 -2.59
N ALA A 62 -0.94 -40.36 -2.17
CA ALA A 62 0.22 -40.46 -3.08
C ALA A 62 0.24 -41.78 -3.86
N LYS A 63 -0.27 -42.88 -3.28
CA LYS A 63 -0.57 -44.13 -4.02
C LYS A 63 -1.87 -44.02 -4.83
N ILE A 64 -2.81 -43.20 -4.39
CA ILE A 64 -4.08 -42.88 -5.08
C ILE A 64 -3.90 -41.66 -6.02
N ASN A 65 -2.74 -41.54 -6.68
CA ASN A 65 -2.42 -40.44 -7.61
C ASN A 65 -3.23 -40.45 -8.94
N ARG A 66 -4.24 -41.32 -9.05
CA ARG A 66 -5.29 -41.24 -10.10
C ARG A 66 -6.61 -40.66 -9.59
N ASN A 67 -6.89 -40.66 -8.28
CA ASN A 67 -8.14 -40.09 -7.78
C ASN A 67 -8.02 -38.65 -7.32
N ILE A 68 -6.85 -38.09 -7.01
CA ILE A 68 -6.75 -36.63 -6.81
C ILE A 68 -7.17 -35.90 -8.09
N ILE A 69 -6.81 -36.45 -9.27
CA ILE A 69 -7.24 -35.94 -10.59
C ILE A 69 -8.76 -36.14 -10.81
N LYS A 70 -9.37 -37.23 -10.32
CA LYS A 70 -10.84 -37.43 -10.39
C LYS A 70 -11.63 -36.60 -9.36
N THR A 71 -11.09 -36.41 -8.17
CA THR A 71 -11.65 -35.53 -7.13
C THR A 71 -11.53 -34.09 -7.61
N ALA A 72 -10.39 -33.70 -8.21
CA ALA A 72 -10.15 -32.45 -8.96
C ALA A 72 -11.18 -32.22 -10.07
N GLN A 73 -11.60 -33.26 -10.78
CA GLN A 73 -12.59 -33.19 -11.87
C GLN A 73 -14.06 -33.09 -11.40
N ASN A 74 -14.39 -33.56 -10.20
CA ASN A 74 -15.74 -33.48 -9.61
C ASN A 74 -16.02 -32.16 -8.85
N LEU A 75 -15.08 -31.21 -8.86
CA LEU A 75 -15.13 -29.91 -8.15
C LEU A 75 -15.86 -28.80 -8.95
N THR A 76 -16.90 -29.19 -9.68
CA THR A 76 -17.41 -28.47 -10.86
C THR A 76 -18.10 -27.14 -10.56
N SER A 77 -18.40 -26.77 -9.31
CA SER A 77 -19.09 -25.50 -9.03
C SER A 77 -18.16 -24.32 -8.71
N VAL A 78 -16.84 -24.55 -8.60
CA VAL A 78 -15.86 -23.52 -8.18
C VAL A 78 -14.65 -23.45 -9.13
N ILE A 79 -14.39 -24.53 -9.87
CA ILE A 79 -13.31 -24.69 -10.84
C ILE A 79 -13.59 -24.04 -12.21
N GLU A 80 -14.78 -23.50 -12.48
CA GLU A 80 -15.04 -22.83 -13.76
C GLU A 80 -14.08 -21.65 -14.06
N LYS A 81 -13.34 -21.16 -13.06
CA LYS A 81 -12.32 -20.13 -13.20
C LYS A 81 -10.88 -20.63 -12.98
N ILE A 82 -10.62 -21.92 -12.84
CA ILE A 82 -9.27 -22.47 -12.66
C ILE A 82 -8.90 -23.23 -13.94
N GLU A 83 -7.87 -22.76 -14.64
CA GLU A 83 -7.47 -23.30 -15.95
C GLU A 83 -6.68 -24.60 -15.82
N ASN A 84 -5.82 -24.74 -14.79
CA ASN A 84 -4.96 -25.91 -14.66
C ASN A 84 -4.46 -26.14 -13.22
N PHE A 85 -4.28 -27.42 -12.87
CA PHE A 85 -3.60 -27.87 -11.66
C PHE A 85 -2.38 -28.71 -12.04
N GLN A 86 -1.21 -28.35 -11.53
CA GLN A 86 0.01 -29.13 -11.71
C GLN A 86 0.67 -29.38 -10.36
N LEU A 87 0.88 -30.66 -10.04
CA LEU A 87 1.67 -31.04 -8.88
C LEU A 87 3.15 -31.01 -9.28
N GLU A 88 3.93 -30.19 -8.59
CA GLU A 88 5.38 -30.15 -8.75
C GLU A 88 6.06 -31.06 -7.72
N SER A 89 7.36 -31.30 -7.90
CA SER A 89 8.17 -31.99 -6.89
C SER A 89 8.07 -31.27 -5.54
N ASN A 90 8.13 -32.03 -4.44
CA ASN A 90 8.13 -31.53 -3.06
C ASN A 90 6.79 -30.95 -2.54
N ASN A 91 5.64 -31.56 -2.85
CA ASN A 91 4.34 -31.21 -2.28
C ASN A 91 3.87 -29.76 -2.57
N ILE A 92 4.28 -29.21 -3.72
CA ILE A 92 3.85 -27.89 -4.19
C ILE A 92 2.75 -28.07 -5.22
N LEU A 93 1.58 -27.50 -4.94
CA LEU A 93 0.47 -27.45 -5.87
C LEU A 93 0.48 -26.11 -6.62
N ARG A 94 0.67 -26.17 -7.94
CA ARG A 94 0.51 -25.01 -8.85
C ARG A 94 -0.95 -24.90 -9.28
N ILE A 95 -1.52 -23.73 -9.05
CA ILE A 95 -2.92 -23.40 -9.38
C ILE A 95 -2.90 -22.24 -10.37
N LYS A 96 -3.33 -22.48 -11.62
CA LYS A 96 -3.48 -21.43 -12.62
C LYS A 96 -4.94 -20.99 -12.71
N VAL A 97 -5.18 -19.70 -12.52
CA VAL A 97 -6.54 -19.12 -12.55
C VAL A 97 -6.80 -18.48 -13.91
N ASN A 98 -8.03 -18.61 -14.41
CA ASN A 98 -8.52 -17.99 -15.63
C ASN A 98 -8.49 -16.48 -15.50
N PHE A 99 -7.56 -15.85 -16.20
CA PHE A 99 -7.33 -14.42 -16.12
C PHE A 99 -8.48 -13.63 -16.76
N ASP A 100 -9.02 -14.12 -17.88
CA ASP A 100 -10.13 -13.45 -18.58
C ASP A 100 -11.38 -13.39 -17.71
N ALA A 101 -11.69 -14.47 -17.01
CA ALA A 101 -12.78 -14.51 -16.04
C ALA A 101 -12.54 -13.51 -14.90
N ILE A 102 -11.32 -13.38 -14.38
CA ILE A 102 -10.99 -12.36 -13.37
C ILE A 102 -11.19 -10.96 -13.94
N VAL A 103 -10.65 -10.67 -15.12
CA VAL A 103 -10.75 -9.36 -15.77
C VAL A 103 -12.20 -8.98 -16.00
N GLN A 104 -13.05 -9.88 -16.49
CA GLN A 104 -14.48 -9.59 -16.68
C GLN A 104 -15.21 -9.31 -15.36
N ASN A 105 -14.89 -10.05 -14.30
CA ASN A 105 -15.44 -9.79 -12.97
C ASN A 105 -14.95 -8.45 -12.41
N VAL A 106 -13.71 -8.08 -12.69
CA VAL A 106 -13.14 -6.78 -12.30
C VAL A 106 -13.83 -5.66 -13.07
N LEU A 107 -13.92 -5.75 -14.39
CA LEU A 107 -14.54 -4.72 -15.22
C LEU A 107 -16.04 -4.51 -14.91
N SER A 108 -16.74 -5.57 -14.51
CA SER A 108 -18.16 -5.51 -14.11
C SER A 108 -18.37 -5.06 -12.66
N ALA A 109 -17.37 -5.22 -11.79
CA ALA A 109 -17.47 -4.84 -10.39
C ALA A 109 -17.28 -3.32 -10.21
N LYS A 110 -18.40 -2.61 -10.03
CA LYS A 110 -18.43 -1.17 -9.72
C LYS A 110 -17.70 -0.80 -8.40
N SER A 111 -17.54 -1.74 -7.48
CA SER A 111 -17.06 -1.51 -6.10
C SER A 111 -15.63 -2.00 -5.82
N LEU A 112 -14.81 -2.31 -6.84
CA LEU A 112 -13.45 -2.85 -6.65
C LEU A 112 -12.52 -2.02 -5.78
N PHE A 113 -12.85 -0.75 -5.60
CA PHE A 113 -12.05 0.23 -4.88
C PHE A 113 -12.53 0.45 -3.45
N GLU A 114 -13.55 -0.28 -2.99
CA GLU A 114 -13.93 -0.31 -1.58
C GLU A 114 -12.89 -1.14 -0.82
N CYS A 115 -11.97 -0.42 -0.18
CA CYS A 115 -10.94 -1.01 0.64
C CYS A 115 -11.49 -1.12 2.06
N ASP A 116 -12.07 -2.28 2.38
CA ASP A 116 -12.41 -2.60 3.77
C ASP A 116 -11.11 -2.92 4.53
N VAL A 117 -10.80 -2.06 5.49
CA VAL A 117 -9.85 -2.34 6.56
C VAL A 117 -10.60 -2.99 7.72
N ASP A 118 -10.07 -4.11 8.20
CA ASP A 118 -10.64 -4.85 9.35
C ASP A 118 -10.82 -3.96 10.59
N SER A 119 -10.07 -2.86 10.68
CA SER A 119 -10.22 -1.84 11.73
C SER A 119 -9.96 -0.44 11.19
N LYS A 120 -10.99 0.43 11.30
CA LYS A 120 -10.86 1.86 10.99
C LYS A 120 -10.14 2.56 12.13
N GLN A 121 -9.10 3.30 11.79
CA GLN A 121 -8.29 4.08 12.73
C GLN A 121 -8.42 5.57 12.45
N LYS A 122 -8.20 6.37 13.50
CA LYS A 122 -8.04 7.81 13.39
C LYS A 122 -6.55 8.13 13.29
N ILE A 123 -6.11 8.69 12.17
CA ILE A 123 -4.71 8.90 11.84
C ILE A 123 -4.47 10.39 11.61
N ILE A 124 -3.42 10.93 12.23
CA ILE A 124 -2.93 12.29 11.95
C ILE A 124 -1.78 12.18 10.97
N VAL A 125 -1.85 12.92 9.87
CA VAL A 125 -0.75 13.08 8.92
C VAL A 125 -0.32 14.53 8.98
N GLU A 126 0.84 14.76 9.57
CA GLU A 126 1.50 16.06 9.63
C GLU A 126 2.44 16.20 8.42
N PHE A 127 2.30 17.32 7.70
CA PHE A 127 3.12 17.60 6.53
C PHE A 127 3.11 19.09 6.17
N SER A 128 3.94 19.47 5.19
CA SER A 128 4.21 20.84 4.79
C SER A 128 5.04 21.60 5.83
N SER A 129 4.46 21.89 6.99
CA SER A 129 5.08 22.49 8.18
C SER A 129 6.19 23.50 7.89
N PRO A 130 5.91 24.54 7.06
CA PRO A 130 6.89 25.55 6.74
C PRO A 130 7.14 26.44 7.96
N ASN A 131 8.31 27.06 7.95
CA ASN A 131 8.63 28.14 8.86
C ASN A 131 8.06 29.45 8.31
N ILE A 132 7.17 30.10 9.06
CA ILE A 132 6.45 31.31 8.62
C ILE A 132 7.41 32.46 8.32
N ALA A 133 8.55 32.52 9.02
CA ALA A 133 9.55 33.57 8.83
C ALA A 133 10.40 33.38 7.56
N LYS A 134 10.21 32.28 6.80
CA LYS A 134 10.95 31.99 5.57
C LYS A 134 10.00 31.74 4.40
N PRO A 135 10.36 32.17 3.18
CA PRO A 135 9.55 31.96 2.01
C PRO A 135 9.41 30.46 1.71
N PHE A 136 8.25 30.07 1.20
CA PHE A 136 7.99 28.70 0.81
C PHE A 136 8.84 28.32 -0.41
N HIS A 137 9.56 27.19 -0.33
CA HIS A 137 10.43 26.72 -1.41
C HIS A 137 10.20 25.23 -1.72
N VAL A 138 10.88 24.72 -2.75
CA VAL A 138 10.73 23.32 -3.25
C VAL A 138 10.95 22.25 -2.18
N GLY A 139 11.72 22.55 -1.12
CA GLY A 139 11.91 21.66 0.01
C GLY A 139 10.61 21.40 0.78
N ASN A 140 9.84 22.47 1.03
CA ASN A 140 8.52 22.37 1.66
C ASN A 140 7.49 21.73 0.72
N LEU A 141 7.63 21.95 -0.59
CA LEU A 141 6.76 21.34 -1.60
C LEU A 141 6.83 19.80 -1.57
N ARG A 142 8.03 19.23 -1.40
CA ARG A 142 8.21 17.78 -1.30
C ARG A 142 7.38 17.18 -0.17
N SER A 143 7.50 17.72 1.04
CA SER A 143 6.70 17.28 2.20
C SER A 143 5.21 17.46 1.92
N THR A 144 4.83 18.58 1.30
CA THR A 144 3.44 18.89 0.97
C THR A 144 2.80 17.84 0.05
N ILE A 145 3.46 17.48 -1.05
CA ILE A 145 2.93 16.51 -2.03
C ILE A 145 2.93 15.10 -1.44
N ILE A 146 4.02 14.68 -0.79
CA ILE A 146 4.15 13.33 -0.24
C ILE A 146 3.12 13.13 0.88
N GLY A 147 3.04 14.06 1.83
CA GLY A 147 2.11 13.99 2.95
C GLY A 147 0.65 13.98 2.49
N ASN A 148 0.30 14.83 1.51
CA ASN A 148 -1.04 14.82 0.95
C ASN A 148 -1.37 13.49 0.22
N SER A 149 -0.40 12.94 -0.53
CA SER A 149 -0.55 11.63 -1.19
C SER A 149 -0.79 10.51 -0.18
N ILE A 150 -0.03 10.47 0.92
CA ILE A 150 -0.21 9.50 2.00
C ILE A 150 -1.58 9.68 2.65
N ALA A 151 -2.00 10.92 2.95
CA ALA A 151 -3.31 11.20 3.54
C ALA A 151 -4.46 10.76 2.63
N ASN A 152 -4.30 10.88 1.31
CA ASN A 152 -5.29 10.41 0.33
C ASN A 152 -5.35 8.88 0.29
N ILE A 153 -4.20 8.20 0.30
CA ILE A 153 -4.14 6.72 0.36
C ILE A 153 -4.81 6.22 1.63
N LEU A 154 -4.50 6.79 2.79
CA LEU A 154 -5.10 6.38 4.06
C LEU A 154 -6.61 6.64 4.11
N LYS A 155 -7.07 7.77 3.57
CA LYS A 155 -8.51 8.07 3.47
C LYS A 155 -9.21 7.10 2.53
N PHE A 156 -8.58 6.77 1.40
CA PHE A 156 -9.07 5.77 0.45
C PHE A 156 -9.16 4.37 1.08
N LYS A 157 -8.21 4.01 1.95
CA LYS A 157 -8.28 2.79 2.77
C LYS A 157 -9.36 2.81 3.86
N GLY A 158 -10.20 3.84 3.96
CA GLY A 158 -11.30 3.91 4.91
C GLY A 158 -10.95 4.46 6.30
N HIS A 159 -9.74 4.95 6.52
CA HIS A 159 -9.34 5.58 7.79
C HIS A 159 -9.92 7.00 7.94
N THR A 160 -10.12 7.44 9.18
CA THR A 160 -10.39 8.85 9.49
C THR A 160 -9.07 9.60 9.54
N VAL A 161 -8.78 10.42 8.53
CA VAL A 161 -7.50 11.11 8.39
C VAL A 161 -7.63 12.59 8.73
N ILE A 162 -6.84 13.05 9.70
CA ILE A 162 -6.64 14.46 10.03
C ILE A 162 -5.34 14.91 9.36
N ARG A 163 -5.44 15.92 8.50
CA ARG A 163 -4.26 16.58 7.91
C ARG A 163 -3.88 17.73 8.83
N MET A 164 -2.62 17.77 9.26
CA MET A 164 -2.12 18.78 10.18
C MET A 164 -0.94 19.53 9.55
N ASN A 165 -0.89 20.82 9.78
CA ASN A 165 0.25 21.66 9.42
C ASN A 165 0.83 22.20 10.73
N TYR A 166 2.01 21.70 11.12
CA TYR A 166 2.68 22.09 12.35
C TYR A 166 3.67 23.21 12.02
N LEU A 167 3.11 24.43 11.92
CA LEU A 167 3.87 25.60 11.50
C LEU A 167 5.08 25.82 12.39
N GLY A 168 6.21 26.18 11.80
CA GLY A 168 7.40 26.62 12.53
C GLY A 168 7.23 28.04 13.04
N ASP A 169 6.24 28.28 13.88
CA ASP A 169 5.81 29.60 14.37
C ASP A 169 6.40 30.00 15.73
N TRP A 170 7.28 29.15 16.27
CA TRP A 170 7.96 29.40 17.54
C TRP A 170 9.48 29.27 17.39
N GLY A 171 10.24 30.22 17.97
CA GLY A 171 11.70 30.18 18.02
C GLY A 171 12.39 31.54 17.93
N THR A 172 13.73 31.54 18.01
CA THR A 172 14.57 32.75 17.97
C THR A 172 14.36 33.60 16.71
N GLN A 173 13.92 32.99 15.61
CA GLN A 173 13.52 33.68 14.39
C GLN A 173 12.42 34.74 14.59
N PHE A 174 11.47 34.50 15.49
CA PHE A 174 10.42 35.48 15.83
C PHE A 174 10.96 36.61 16.71
N GLY A 175 11.90 36.31 17.60
CA GLY A 175 12.60 37.35 18.37
C GLY A 175 13.42 38.29 17.49
N ILE A 176 14.15 37.73 16.52
CA ILE A 176 14.90 38.52 15.52
C ILE A 176 13.93 39.35 14.67
N LEU A 177 12.83 38.76 14.21
CA LEU A 177 11.82 39.45 13.42
C LEU A 177 11.18 40.61 14.21
N SER A 178 10.82 40.39 15.47
CA SER A 178 10.24 41.41 16.35
C SER A 178 11.20 42.59 16.55
N LEU A 179 12.45 42.32 16.94
CA LEU A 179 13.46 43.36 17.14
C LEU A 179 13.77 44.14 15.85
N ALA A 180 13.80 43.43 14.71
CA ALA A 180 14.03 44.05 13.42
C ALA A 180 12.82 44.88 12.96
N PHE A 181 11.60 44.49 13.33
CA PHE A 181 10.39 45.25 13.04
C PHE A 181 10.41 46.60 13.74
N ASP A 182 10.91 46.69 14.98
CA ASP A 182 11.05 47.97 15.69
C ASP A 182 11.98 48.95 14.95
N SER A 183 12.97 48.44 14.19
CA SER A 183 13.93 49.27 13.45
C SER A 183 13.54 49.54 11.99
N PHE A 184 12.88 48.59 11.33
CA PHE A 184 12.68 48.58 9.87
C PHE A 184 11.22 48.35 9.46
N GLY A 185 10.30 48.25 10.42
CA GLY A 185 8.88 48.01 10.22
C GLY A 185 8.16 49.19 9.55
N ASP A 186 7.14 48.86 8.78
CA ASP A 186 6.27 49.81 8.08
C ASP A 186 4.87 49.19 8.05
N GLU A 187 3.94 49.82 8.77
CA GLU A 187 2.57 49.32 8.90
C GLU A 187 1.78 49.35 7.58
N LYS A 188 2.08 50.28 6.68
CA LYS A 188 1.41 50.33 5.37
C LYS A 188 1.86 49.16 4.50
N LYS A 189 3.14 48.79 4.58
CA LYS A 189 3.67 47.60 3.88
C LYS A 189 3.19 46.31 4.51
N LEU A 190 3.04 46.27 5.83
CA LEU A 190 2.48 45.10 6.51
C LEU A 190 1.03 44.82 6.06
N GLN A 191 0.21 45.86 5.88
CA GLN A 191 -1.16 45.70 5.38
C GLN A 191 -1.25 45.33 3.89
N SER A 192 -0.36 45.89 3.05
CA SER A 192 -0.43 45.67 1.60
C SER A 192 0.30 44.42 1.12
N GLN A 193 1.44 44.08 1.71
CA GLN A 193 2.31 42.96 1.31
C GLN A 193 2.98 42.28 2.53
N PRO A 194 2.19 41.65 3.42
CA PRO A 194 2.68 41.18 4.73
C PRO A 194 3.86 40.20 4.61
N LEU A 195 3.76 39.18 3.77
CA LEU A 195 4.81 38.15 3.66
C LEU A 195 6.13 38.69 3.12
N ASN A 196 6.07 39.53 2.08
CA ASN A 196 7.27 40.11 1.48
C ASN A 196 7.95 41.07 2.47
N HIS A 197 7.16 41.93 3.11
CA HIS A 197 7.68 42.89 4.08
C HIS A 197 8.30 42.20 5.29
N LEU A 198 7.63 41.21 5.88
CA LEU A 198 8.18 40.43 7.00
C LEU A 198 9.45 39.67 6.60
N PHE A 199 9.53 39.17 5.36
CA PHE A 199 10.75 38.54 4.85
C PHE A 199 11.90 39.55 4.69
N GLU A 200 11.64 40.74 4.15
CA GLU A 200 12.63 41.81 4.02
C GLU A 200 13.21 42.20 5.40
N ILE A 201 12.33 42.42 6.38
CA ILE A 201 12.71 42.73 7.76
C ILE A 201 13.53 41.58 8.37
N TYR A 202 13.10 40.34 8.18
CA TYR A 202 13.83 39.16 8.66
C TYR A 202 15.25 39.09 8.08
N VAL A 203 15.42 39.37 6.78
CA VAL A 203 16.75 39.41 6.13
C VAL A 203 17.61 40.53 6.70
N GLN A 204 17.04 41.73 6.91
CA GLN A 204 17.76 42.86 7.49
C GLN A 204 18.18 42.59 8.96
N GLY A 205 17.28 42.02 9.76
CA GLY A 205 17.55 41.63 11.15
C GLY A 205 18.68 40.61 11.26
N ASN A 206 18.69 39.60 10.40
CA ASN A 206 19.78 38.62 10.38
C ASN A 206 21.13 39.20 9.96
N ARG A 207 21.15 40.13 8.99
CA ARG A 207 22.39 40.84 8.60
C ARG A 207 22.96 41.66 9.75
N ARG A 208 22.11 42.30 10.55
CA ARG A 208 22.55 43.09 11.73
C ARG A 208 23.15 42.19 12.81
N LYS A 209 22.55 41.02 13.05
CA LYS A 209 23.07 40.01 13.99
C LYS A 209 24.47 39.51 13.63
N SER A 210 24.81 39.40 12.34
CA SER A 210 26.13 38.92 11.91
C SER A 210 27.28 39.91 12.07
N ILE A 211 26.99 41.18 12.43
CA ILE A 211 27.99 42.26 12.50
C ILE A 211 28.34 42.60 13.96
N THR A 212 27.59 42.07 14.94
CA THR A 212 27.80 42.28 16.38
C THR A 212 28.34 41.00 17.00
#